data_AF-A0AAE0ZCG8-F1
#
_entry.id   AF-A0AAE0ZCG8-F1
#
_cell.length_a   1.000
_cell.length_b   1.000
_cell.length_c   1.000
_cell.angle_alpha   90.00
_cell.angle_beta   90.00
_cell.angle_gamma   90.00
#
_symmetry.space_group_name_H-M   'P 1'
#
loop_
_entity.id
_entity.type
_entity.pdbx_description
1 polymer ?
#
loop_
_entity_poly.entity_id
_entity_poly.type
_entity_poly.pdbx_seq_one_letter_code
_entity_poly.pdbx_strand_id
1 'polypeptide(L)'
;MEDTNHLWNQVKTTYQEAGRTILGHRNERHKDWISQEAWQKIEERKDIKKKVLSTNSERIKTQQQQAYREADRAVKQIIRHDKRKHLEDMETQAEEAAYKGDQRTLYKITKQVCGKFRSITTAPIKNKEGQLLKSETAQEARWTEHFNEVLNRPAPETEPDIQEAEEDLDVVTTPPTKEEIIRAIKSLRNNKAPGPDFLNAELFKSDPPLAAEILLPLLTTAWNKKEIPEDWNEGVIIKIPKKEDLDFADNLALLLHTHTHIQEKTNELNTNAKQKVEVDRSRTPQGTRCHPSSSRPMEARGTQETRATENHLEKDSGGRGSSHGTVMEHLEDAGSGP
;
A
#
# COMPACT_ATOMS: atom_id res chain seq x y z
N MET A 1 28.38 -17.39 15.36
CA MET A 1 27.69 -18.10 14.25
C MET A 1 26.73 -17.07 13.68
N GLU A 2 26.93 -16.62 12.44
CA GLU A 2 26.14 -15.52 11.89
C GLU A 2 24.67 -15.94 11.75
N ASP A 3 23.79 -15.07 12.23
CA ASP A 3 22.33 -15.23 12.20
C ASP A 3 21.80 -14.84 10.81
N THR A 4 20.82 -15.60 10.30
CA THR A 4 20.21 -15.38 8.97
C THR A 4 19.58 -13.99 8.88
N ASN A 5 18.97 -13.52 9.97
CA ASN A 5 18.42 -12.16 10.06
C ASN A 5 19.52 -11.10 10.03
N HIS A 6 20.67 -11.35 10.68
CA HIS A 6 21.80 -10.42 10.64
C HIS A 6 22.35 -10.26 9.23
N LEU A 7 22.56 -11.37 8.52
CA LEU A 7 23.00 -11.36 7.11
C LEU A 7 22.01 -10.62 6.21
N TRP A 8 20.71 -10.88 6.36
CA TRP A 8 19.69 -10.17 5.58
C TRP A 8 19.68 -8.67 5.86
N ASN A 9 19.76 -8.27 7.13
CA ASN A 9 19.80 -6.87 7.51
C ASN A 9 21.03 -6.15 6.95
N GLN A 10 22.19 -6.80 6.90
CA GLN A 10 23.37 -6.26 6.25
C GLN A 10 23.12 -6.04 4.76
N VAL A 11 22.67 -7.07 4.03
CA VAL A 11 22.35 -6.96 2.59
C VAL A 11 21.36 -5.82 2.33
N LYS A 12 20.24 -5.82 3.06
CA LYS A 12 19.17 -4.83 2.92
C LYS A 12 19.70 -3.41 3.15
N THR A 13 20.42 -3.18 4.24
CA THR A 13 20.95 -1.86 4.59
C THR A 13 21.96 -1.39 3.56
N THR A 14 22.90 -2.24 3.13
CA THR A 14 23.91 -1.88 2.14
C THR A 14 23.29 -1.49 0.80
N TYR A 15 22.30 -2.24 0.29
CA TYR A 15 21.64 -1.88 -0.96
C TYR A 15 20.78 -0.63 -0.85
N GLN A 16 20.08 -0.44 0.28
CA GLN A 16 19.30 0.77 0.50
C GLN A 16 20.20 2.02 0.59
N GLU A 17 21.32 1.93 1.29
CA GLU A 17 22.29 3.02 1.41
C GLU A 17 22.98 3.31 0.07
N ALA A 18 23.40 2.29 -0.66
CA ALA A 18 23.97 2.45 -2.00
C ALA A 18 22.96 3.09 -2.95
N GLY A 19 21.70 2.62 -2.94
CA GLY A 19 20.61 3.20 -3.72
C GLY A 19 20.36 4.67 -3.36
N ARG A 20 20.28 5.01 -2.07
CA ARG A 20 20.11 6.40 -1.60
C ARG A 20 21.28 7.29 -1.99
N THR A 21 22.51 6.80 -1.88
CA THR A 21 23.73 7.58 -2.14
C THR A 21 23.94 7.83 -3.63
N ILE A 22 23.71 6.81 -4.47
CA ILE A 22 23.99 6.87 -5.90
C ILE A 22 22.80 7.43 -6.69
N LEU A 23 21.58 6.95 -6.42
CA LEU A 23 20.38 7.33 -7.17
C LEU A 23 19.64 8.51 -6.54
N GLY A 24 19.81 8.73 -5.24
CA GLY A 24 19.08 9.75 -4.50
C GLY A 24 17.59 9.42 -4.33
N HIS A 25 16.86 10.38 -3.78
CA HIS A 25 15.41 10.32 -3.72
C HIS A 25 14.80 10.94 -4.98
N ARG A 26 13.70 10.36 -5.45
CA ARG A 26 12.88 11.01 -6.48
C ARG A 26 12.36 12.31 -5.90
N ASN A 27 12.88 13.44 -6.38
CA ASN A 27 12.35 14.75 -6.03
C ASN A 27 10.86 14.80 -6.34
N GLU A 28 10.08 15.38 -5.43
CA GLU A 28 8.69 15.73 -5.72
C GLU A 28 8.72 16.57 -6.99
N ARG A 29 8.12 16.05 -8.06
CA ARG A 29 7.99 16.84 -9.28
C ARG A 29 7.15 18.05 -8.88
N HIS A 30 7.77 19.22 -8.91
CA HIS A 30 7.02 20.46 -8.88
C HIS A 30 5.95 20.34 -9.96
N LYS A 31 4.72 20.72 -9.62
CA LYS A 31 3.63 20.65 -10.60
C LYS A 31 4.07 21.51 -11.79
N ASP A 32 4.25 20.90 -12.95
CA ASP A 32 4.84 21.52 -14.14
C ASP A 32 4.10 22.80 -14.59
N TRP A 33 2.84 22.95 -14.15
CA TRP A 33 2.01 24.13 -14.43
C TRP A 33 2.24 25.32 -13.48
N ILE A 34 2.90 25.13 -12.34
CA ILE A 34 3.19 26.23 -11.40
C ILE A 34 4.46 26.94 -11.85
N SER A 35 4.36 28.23 -12.13
CA SER A 35 5.46 29.06 -12.58
C SER A 35 6.54 29.22 -11.50
N GLN A 36 7.77 29.53 -11.94
CA GLN A 36 8.87 29.86 -11.03
C GLN A 36 8.56 31.08 -10.16
N GLU A 37 7.83 32.06 -10.70
CA GLU A 37 7.37 33.24 -9.97
C GLU A 37 6.44 32.86 -8.81
N ALA A 38 5.49 31.94 -9.04
CA ALA A 38 4.62 31.44 -7.98
C ALA A 38 5.40 30.75 -6.86
N TRP A 39 6.45 30.00 -7.20
CA TRP A 39 7.32 29.36 -6.22
C TRP A 39 8.10 30.38 -5.38
N GLN A 40 8.65 31.43 -6.00
CA GLN A 40 9.30 32.53 -5.28
C GLN A 40 8.34 33.17 -4.28
N LYS A 41 7.10 33.47 -4.71
CA LYS A 41 6.05 34.03 -3.85
C LYS A 41 5.63 33.10 -2.72
N ILE A 42 5.61 31.78 -2.95
CA ILE A 42 5.36 30.78 -1.92
C ILE A 42 6.49 30.80 -0.88
N GLU A 43 7.74 30.91 -1.30
CA GLU A 43 8.88 30.95 -0.39
C GLU A 43 8.91 32.25 0.44
N GLU A 44 8.67 33.41 -0.19
CA GLU A 44 8.47 34.69 0.51
C GLU A 44 7.39 34.59 1.60
N ARG A 45 6.25 33.97 1.26
CA ARG A 45 5.16 33.74 2.23
C ARG A 45 5.61 32.82 3.37
N LYS A 46 6.39 31.77 3.10
CA LYS A 46 6.92 30.87 4.15
C LYS A 46 7.87 31.61 5.08
N ASP A 47 8.72 32.48 4.56
CA ASP A 47 9.65 33.27 5.38
C ASP A 47 8.91 34.27 6.28
N ILE A 48 7.86 34.91 5.77
CA ILE A 48 6.97 35.73 6.61
C ILE A 48 6.31 34.86 7.69
N LYS A 49 5.86 33.65 7.35
CA LYS A 49 5.27 32.72 8.34
C LYS A 49 6.26 32.31 9.43
N LYS A 50 7.53 32.07 9.09
CA LYS A 50 8.59 31.82 10.07
C LYS A 50 8.77 33.00 11.02
N LYS A 51 8.80 34.23 10.49
CA LYS A 51 8.90 35.48 11.29
C LYS A 51 7.72 35.63 12.27
N VAL A 52 6.50 35.35 11.81
CA VAL A 52 5.28 35.37 12.67
C VAL A 52 5.41 34.39 13.84
N LEU A 53 5.97 33.20 13.59
CA LEU A 53 6.12 32.16 14.61
C LEU A 53 7.24 32.47 15.61
N SER A 54 8.32 33.12 15.16
CA SER A 54 9.47 33.46 16.00
C SER A 54 9.28 34.73 16.84
N THR A 55 8.28 35.56 16.53
CA THR A 55 8.09 36.87 17.16
C THR A 55 7.20 36.78 18.38
N ASN A 56 7.74 37.15 19.55
CA ASN A 56 7.02 37.13 20.84
C ASN A 56 6.22 38.42 21.12
N SER A 57 6.62 39.56 20.56
CA SER A 57 5.92 40.84 20.76
C SER A 57 4.59 40.89 19.99
N GLU A 58 3.47 41.13 20.67
CA GLU A 58 2.13 41.15 20.08
C GLU A 58 1.97 42.19 18.95
N ARG A 59 2.58 43.38 19.11
CA ARG A 59 2.48 44.46 18.12
C ARG A 59 3.17 44.08 16.81
N ILE A 60 4.39 43.55 16.89
CA ILE A 60 5.17 43.13 15.71
C ILE A 60 4.53 41.88 15.07
N LYS A 61 4.04 40.96 15.90
CA LYS A 61 3.30 39.77 15.43
C LYS A 61 2.06 40.15 14.63
N THR A 62 1.32 41.17 15.06
CA THR A 62 0.14 41.68 14.33
C THR A 62 0.50 42.24 12.96
N GLN A 63 1.58 43.04 12.87
CA GLN A 63 2.08 43.56 11.59
C GLN A 63 2.54 42.45 10.65
N GLN A 64 3.30 41.47 11.15
CA GLN A 64 3.75 40.33 10.35
C GLN A 64 2.58 39.43 9.91
N GLN A 65 1.53 39.32 10.72
CA GLN A 65 0.31 38.60 10.36
C GLN A 65 -0.44 39.31 9.22
N GLN A 66 -0.45 40.64 9.19
CA GLN A 66 -1.01 41.40 8.07
C GLN A 66 -0.18 41.18 6.80
N ALA A 67 1.14 41.30 6.88
CA ALA A 67 2.04 41.01 5.75
C ALA A 67 1.88 39.57 5.22
N TYR A 68 1.67 38.59 6.11
CA TYR A 68 1.38 37.21 5.73
C TYR A 68 0.07 37.10 4.95
N ARG A 69 -0.99 37.81 5.37
CA ARG A 69 -2.28 37.79 4.67
C ARG A 69 -2.17 38.37 3.26
N GLU A 70 -1.38 39.43 3.08
CA GLU A 70 -1.12 40.03 1.77
C GLU A 70 -0.31 39.09 0.87
N ALA A 71 0.78 38.51 1.38
CA ALA A 71 1.56 37.52 0.66
C ALA A 71 0.72 36.27 0.30
N ASP A 72 -0.14 35.80 1.19
CA ASP A 72 -1.04 34.67 0.92
C ASP A 72 -2.09 34.99 -0.16
N ARG A 73 -2.60 36.23 -0.18
CA ARG A 73 -3.49 36.70 -1.27
C ARG A 73 -2.76 36.71 -2.61
N ALA A 74 -1.54 37.25 -2.65
CA ALA A 74 -0.73 37.29 -3.87
C ALA A 74 -0.40 35.88 -4.38
N VAL A 75 0.03 34.97 -3.51
CA VAL A 75 0.26 33.55 -3.85
C VAL A 75 -1.01 32.92 -4.42
N LYS A 76 -2.16 33.11 -3.77
CA LYS A 76 -3.44 32.57 -4.26
C LYS A 76 -3.84 33.16 -5.61
N GLN A 77 -3.49 34.41 -5.91
CA GLN A 77 -3.78 35.04 -7.18
C GLN A 77 -2.93 34.43 -8.31
N ILE A 78 -1.60 34.35 -8.11
CA ILE A 78 -0.68 33.78 -9.10
C ILE A 78 -1.01 32.29 -9.34
N ILE A 79 -1.25 31.50 -8.29
CA ILE A 79 -1.61 30.08 -8.45
C ILE A 79 -2.92 29.91 -9.22
N ARG A 80 -3.91 30.80 -9.04
CA ARG A 80 -5.14 30.76 -9.84
C ARG A 80 -4.89 31.14 -11.30
N HIS A 81 -4.01 32.11 -11.55
CA HIS A 81 -3.61 32.50 -12.89
C HIS A 81 -2.88 31.36 -13.61
N ASP A 82 -1.83 30.81 -13.00
CA ASP A 82 -1.06 29.68 -13.54
C ASP A 82 -1.95 28.47 -13.83
N LYS A 83 -2.87 28.15 -12.90
CA LYS A 83 -3.83 27.05 -13.10
C LYS A 83 -4.73 27.29 -14.31
N ARG A 84 -5.20 28.53 -14.51
CA ARG A 84 -6.05 28.90 -15.62
C ARG A 84 -5.28 28.77 -16.94
N LYS A 85 -4.10 29.37 -17.01
CA LYS A 85 -3.21 29.30 -18.17
C LYS A 85 -2.93 27.85 -18.57
N HIS A 86 -2.63 27.00 -17.59
CA HIS A 86 -2.42 25.58 -17.86
C HIS A 86 -3.65 24.86 -18.43
N LEU A 87 -4.84 25.19 -17.94
CA LEU A 87 -6.08 24.63 -18.49
C LEU A 87 -6.32 25.11 -19.93
N GLU A 88 -6.05 26.38 -20.22
CA GLU A 88 -6.13 26.97 -21.57
C GLU A 88 -5.12 26.31 -22.53
N ASP A 89 -3.88 26.07 -22.07
CA ASP A 89 -2.85 25.35 -22.85
C ASP A 89 -3.28 23.90 -23.14
N MET A 90 -3.89 23.23 -22.16
CA MET A 90 -4.42 21.87 -22.33
C MET A 90 -5.59 21.83 -23.30
N GLU A 91 -6.49 22.81 -23.25
CA GLU A 91 -7.60 22.95 -24.19
C GLU A 91 -7.08 23.13 -25.62
N THR A 92 -6.12 24.03 -25.83
CA THR A 92 -5.47 24.25 -27.12
C THR A 92 -4.82 22.96 -27.66
N GLN A 93 -4.12 22.21 -26.80
CA GLN A 93 -3.54 20.92 -27.19
C GLN A 93 -4.60 19.87 -27.54
N ALA A 94 -5.75 19.87 -26.85
CA ALA A 94 -6.86 18.97 -27.17
C ALA A 94 -7.47 19.31 -28.53
N GLU A 95 -7.68 20.60 -28.82
CA GLU A 95 -8.17 21.05 -30.12
C GLU A 95 -7.23 20.66 -31.26
N GLU A 96 -5.93 20.88 -31.09
CA GLU A 96 -4.92 20.46 -32.08
C GLU A 96 -4.90 18.94 -32.27
N ALA A 97 -4.98 18.17 -31.19
CA ALA A 97 -5.02 16.71 -31.26
C ALA A 97 -6.28 16.22 -31.97
N ALA A 98 -7.42 16.86 -31.74
CA ALA A 98 -8.67 16.58 -32.46
C ALA A 98 -8.53 16.89 -33.95
N TYR A 99 -7.96 18.05 -34.30
CA TYR A 99 -7.70 18.44 -35.68
C TYR A 99 -6.76 17.47 -36.41
N LYS A 100 -5.71 16.99 -35.73
CA LYS A 100 -4.71 16.04 -36.25
C LYS A 100 -5.21 14.58 -36.24
N GLY A 101 -6.36 14.29 -35.64
CA GLY A 101 -6.88 12.92 -35.48
C GLY A 101 -6.16 12.07 -34.43
N ASP A 102 -5.35 12.67 -33.54
CA ASP A 102 -4.66 11.96 -32.46
C ASP A 102 -5.62 11.72 -31.27
N GLN A 103 -6.43 10.67 -31.41
CA GLN A 103 -7.40 10.25 -30.40
C GLN A 103 -6.76 9.89 -29.06
N ARG A 104 -5.51 9.43 -29.05
CA ARG A 104 -4.81 9.02 -27.81
C ARG A 104 -4.49 10.24 -26.96
N THR A 105 -3.94 11.28 -27.57
CA THR A 105 -3.59 12.54 -26.89
C THR A 105 -4.86 13.27 -26.45
N LEU A 106 -5.88 13.35 -27.31
CA LEU A 106 -7.18 13.92 -26.96
C LEU A 106 -7.78 13.23 -25.73
N TYR A 107 -7.89 11.90 -25.74
CA TYR A 107 -8.44 11.15 -24.61
C TYR A 107 -7.65 11.36 -23.31
N LYS A 108 -6.31 11.43 -23.40
CA LYS A 108 -5.44 11.68 -22.24
C LYS A 108 -5.69 13.07 -21.64
N ILE A 109 -5.81 14.10 -22.47
CA ILE A 109 -6.08 15.48 -22.03
C ILE A 109 -7.48 15.58 -21.43
N THR A 110 -8.51 15.07 -22.10
CA THR A 110 -9.89 15.04 -21.57
C THR A 110 -9.94 14.35 -20.21
N LYS A 111 -9.19 13.25 -20.05
CA LYS A 111 -9.09 12.52 -18.78
C LYS A 111 -8.43 13.34 -17.67
N GLN A 112 -7.43 14.16 -17.98
CA GLN A 112 -6.77 15.06 -17.01
C GLN A 112 -7.66 16.25 -16.64
N VAL A 113 -8.34 16.89 -17.61
CA VAL A 113 -9.21 18.06 -17.38
C VAL A 113 -10.46 17.69 -16.60
N CYS A 114 -11.11 16.58 -16.95
CA CYS A 114 -12.37 16.20 -16.30
C CYS A 114 -12.21 15.86 -14.81
N GLY A 115 -10.99 15.65 -14.30
CA GLY A 115 -10.70 15.50 -12.86
C GLY A 115 -11.44 14.35 -12.14
N LYS A 116 -12.26 13.58 -12.87
CA LYS A 116 -13.12 12.52 -12.33
C LYS A 116 -12.31 11.24 -12.15
N PHE A 117 -11.38 11.29 -11.21
CA PHE A 117 -11.09 10.10 -10.43
C PHE A 117 -11.83 10.28 -9.10
N ARG A 118 -12.98 9.62 -8.98
CA ARG A 118 -13.52 9.33 -7.65
C ARG A 118 -12.43 8.53 -6.94
N SER A 119 -12.03 8.97 -5.75
CA SER A 119 -11.15 8.18 -4.89
C SER A 119 -11.85 6.86 -4.60
N ILE A 120 -11.47 5.78 -5.30
CA ILE A 120 -12.01 4.42 -5.07
C ILE A 120 -11.71 3.98 -3.62
N THR A 121 -10.69 4.56 -3.00
CA THR A 121 -10.27 4.33 -1.61
C THR A 121 -11.32 4.68 -0.56
N THR A 122 -12.33 5.47 -0.89
CA THR A 122 -13.45 5.79 0.02
C THR A 122 -14.78 5.19 -0.44
N ALA A 123 -14.76 4.29 -1.43
CA ALA A 123 -15.94 3.53 -1.80
C ALA A 123 -16.38 2.73 -0.57
N PRO A 124 -17.57 3.00 -0.01
CA PRO A 124 -18.01 2.30 1.18
C PRO A 124 -18.20 0.81 0.86
N ILE A 125 -17.63 -0.06 1.68
CA ILE A 125 -17.66 -1.52 1.47
C ILE A 125 -18.89 -2.09 2.15
N LYS A 126 -19.49 -3.13 1.58
CA LYS A 126 -20.62 -3.84 2.19
C LYS A 126 -20.13 -4.92 3.16
N ASN A 127 -20.83 -5.07 4.29
CA ASN A 127 -20.70 -6.26 5.12
C ASN A 127 -21.29 -7.49 4.41
N LYS A 128 -21.21 -8.67 5.04
CA LYS A 128 -21.75 -9.93 4.50
C LYS A 128 -23.26 -9.86 4.27
N GLU A 129 -23.94 -9.01 5.02
CA GLU A 129 -25.38 -8.76 4.97
C GLU A 129 -25.77 -7.70 3.90
N GLY A 130 -24.79 -7.20 3.12
CA GLY A 130 -25.03 -6.23 2.05
C GLY A 130 -25.19 -4.77 2.50
N GLN A 131 -25.00 -4.47 3.79
CA GLN A 131 -25.08 -3.13 4.36
C GLN A 131 -23.79 -2.34 4.19
N LEU A 132 -23.93 -1.06 3.87
CA LEU A 132 -22.83 -0.19 3.51
C LEU A 132 -22.05 0.33 4.74
N LEU A 133 -20.77 -0.05 4.86
CA LEU A 133 -19.84 0.39 5.89
C LEU A 133 -19.19 1.72 5.50
N LYS A 134 -19.56 2.79 6.21
CA LYS A 134 -19.07 4.15 5.93
C LYS A 134 -17.89 4.58 6.82
N SER A 135 -17.65 3.89 7.94
CA SER A 135 -16.53 4.16 8.85
C SER A 135 -15.26 3.45 8.38
N GLU A 136 -14.12 4.12 8.46
CA GLU A 136 -12.80 3.55 8.16
C GLU A 136 -12.50 2.32 9.04
N THR A 137 -12.75 2.43 10.34
CA THR A 137 -12.57 1.33 11.30
C THR A 137 -13.43 0.10 10.99
N ALA A 138 -14.67 0.32 10.54
CA ALA A 138 -15.58 -0.77 10.19
C ALA A 138 -15.16 -1.44 8.87
N GLN A 139 -14.66 -0.65 7.91
CA GLN A 139 -14.10 -1.18 6.68
C GLN A 139 -12.82 -1.99 6.95
N GLU A 140 -11.92 -1.49 7.80
CA GLU A 140 -10.72 -2.22 8.22
C GLU A 140 -11.06 -3.53 8.92
N ALA A 141 -12.00 -3.53 9.86
CA ALA A 141 -12.46 -4.75 10.54
C ALA A 141 -13.01 -5.78 9.53
N ARG A 142 -13.84 -5.33 8.57
CA ARG A 142 -14.37 -6.19 7.50
C ARG A 142 -13.26 -6.77 6.61
N TRP A 143 -12.19 -6.02 6.38
CA TRP A 143 -11.01 -6.51 5.66
C TRP A 143 -10.24 -7.55 6.45
N THR A 144 -9.98 -7.30 7.73
CA THR A 144 -9.32 -8.24 8.63
C THR A 144 -10.09 -9.55 8.69
N GLU A 145 -11.41 -9.48 8.86
CA GLU A 145 -12.29 -10.65 8.84
C GLU A 145 -12.16 -11.42 7.51
N HIS A 146 -12.31 -10.74 6.37
CA HIS A 146 -12.21 -11.38 5.06
C HIS A 146 -10.88 -12.11 4.87
N PHE A 147 -9.76 -11.45 5.17
CA PHE A 147 -8.45 -12.03 4.93
C PHE A 147 -8.09 -13.11 5.94
N ASN A 148 -8.60 -13.03 7.18
CA ASN A 148 -8.44 -14.10 8.14
C ASN A 148 -9.12 -15.39 7.64
N GLU A 149 -10.34 -15.29 7.08
CA GLU A 149 -11.06 -16.44 6.52
C GLU A 149 -10.39 -17.01 5.26
N VAL A 150 -9.84 -16.15 4.41
CA VAL A 150 -9.24 -16.58 3.14
C VAL A 150 -7.84 -17.18 3.35
N LEU A 151 -7.02 -16.59 4.21
CA LEU A 151 -5.60 -16.94 4.35
C LEU A 151 -5.33 -17.94 5.49
N ASN A 152 -6.11 -17.93 6.58
CA ASN A 152 -5.86 -18.76 7.77
C ASN A 152 -6.83 -19.94 7.86
N ARG A 153 -6.96 -20.71 6.77
CA ARG A 153 -7.78 -21.92 6.77
C ARG A 153 -7.14 -23.01 7.64
N PRO A 154 -7.94 -23.80 8.40
CA PRO A 154 -7.41 -24.92 9.15
C PRO A 154 -6.79 -25.95 8.18
N ALA A 155 -5.80 -26.68 8.67
CA ALA A 155 -5.22 -27.80 7.93
C ALA A 155 -6.35 -28.79 7.54
N PRO A 156 -6.31 -29.38 6.33
CA PRO A 156 -7.31 -30.35 5.92
C PRO A 156 -7.35 -31.53 6.90
N GLU A 157 -8.55 -31.99 7.27
CA GLU A 157 -8.73 -33.10 8.22
C GLU A 157 -8.18 -34.43 7.69
N THR A 158 -8.07 -34.58 6.38
CA THR A 158 -7.47 -35.73 5.72
C THR A 158 -6.10 -35.33 5.20
N GLU A 159 -5.05 -35.89 5.77
CA GLU A 159 -3.72 -35.80 5.17
C GLU A 159 -3.79 -36.48 3.79
N PRO A 160 -3.38 -35.78 2.71
CA PRO A 160 -3.32 -36.42 1.41
C PRO A 160 -2.32 -37.60 1.50
N ASP A 161 -2.75 -38.78 1.09
CA ASP A 161 -1.89 -39.94 0.92
C ASP A 161 -0.97 -39.68 -0.29
N ILE A 162 0.17 -39.05 -0.03
CA ILE A 162 1.20 -38.79 -1.03
C ILE A 162 1.98 -40.09 -1.17
N GLN A 163 1.67 -40.85 -2.22
CA GLN A 163 2.45 -42.03 -2.59
C GLN A 163 3.92 -41.63 -2.78
N GLU A 164 4.84 -42.37 -2.15
CA GLU A 164 6.26 -42.21 -2.42
C GLU A 164 6.49 -42.37 -3.92
N ALA A 165 7.17 -41.39 -4.51
CA ALA A 165 7.50 -41.45 -5.92
C ALA A 165 8.42 -42.68 -6.14
N GLU A 166 8.10 -43.50 -7.13
CA GLU A 166 8.91 -44.68 -7.49
C GLU A 166 10.33 -44.30 -7.93
N GLU A 167 10.51 -43.07 -8.42
CA GLU A 167 11.80 -42.51 -8.84
C GLU A 167 11.97 -41.10 -8.26
N ASP A 168 13.15 -40.86 -7.66
CA ASP A 168 13.57 -39.52 -7.30
C ASP A 168 13.73 -38.67 -8.56
N LEU A 169 13.11 -37.49 -8.58
CA LEU A 169 13.35 -36.52 -9.64
C LEU A 169 14.83 -36.12 -9.61
N ASP A 170 15.48 -36.03 -10.78
CA ASP A 170 16.86 -35.54 -10.94
C ASP A 170 16.93 -34.03 -10.69
N VAL A 171 16.75 -33.64 -9.42
CA VAL A 171 16.78 -32.27 -8.94
C VAL A 171 18.00 -32.11 -8.05
N VAL A 172 18.80 -31.10 -8.38
CA VAL A 172 19.99 -30.76 -7.61
C VAL A 172 19.57 -30.27 -6.21
N THR A 173 19.91 -31.05 -5.18
CA THR A 173 19.63 -30.74 -3.76
C THR A 173 20.79 -30.05 -3.05
N THR A 174 21.84 -29.68 -3.79
CA THR A 174 23.01 -28.99 -3.24
C THR A 174 22.67 -27.52 -2.91
N PRO A 175 23.42 -26.89 -2.00
CA PRO A 175 23.25 -25.47 -1.71
C PRO A 175 23.37 -24.59 -2.98
N PRO A 176 22.70 -23.42 -3.02
CA PRO A 176 22.71 -22.55 -4.19
C PRO A 176 24.12 -22.12 -4.58
N THR A 177 24.42 -22.18 -5.88
CA THR A 177 25.71 -21.75 -6.45
C THR A 177 25.68 -20.28 -6.86
N LYS A 178 26.87 -19.65 -6.96
CA LYS A 178 26.99 -18.25 -7.41
C LYS A 178 26.41 -18.09 -8.83
N GLU A 179 26.66 -19.04 -9.72
CA GLU A 179 26.17 -19.02 -11.11
C GLU A 179 24.65 -19.08 -11.19
N GLU A 180 24.01 -19.88 -10.33
CA GLU A 180 22.54 -19.94 -10.23
C GLU A 180 21.95 -18.62 -9.79
N ILE A 181 22.54 -17.99 -8.77
CA ILE A 181 22.09 -16.69 -8.28
C ILE A 181 22.23 -15.62 -9.38
N ILE A 182 23.36 -15.61 -10.11
CA ILE A 182 23.55 -14.70 -11.25
C ILE A 182 22.46 -14.90 -12.31
N ARG A 183 22.13 -16.15 -12.67
CA ARG A 183 21.07 -16.46 -13.63
C ARG A 183 19.71 -15.99 -13.12
N ALA A 184 19.39 -16.25 -11.85
CA ALA A 184 18.15 -15.83 -11.22
C ALA A 184 18.00 -14.30 -11.25
N ILE A 185 19.03 -13.55 -10.84
CA ILE A 185 19.03 -12.08 -10.87
C ILE A 185 18.76 -11.54 -12.27
N LYS A 186 19.44 -12.09 -13.29
CA LYS A 186 19.25 -11.66 -14.69
C LYS A 186 17.81 -11.91 -15.16
N SER A 187 17.17 -12.98 -14.70
CA SER A 187 15.80 -13.37 -15.08
C SER A 187 14.68 -12.50 -14.46
N LEU A 188 14.98 -11.75 -13.38
CA LEU A 188 13.98 -10.91 -12.71
C LEU A 188 13.33 -9.92 -13.68
N ARG A 189 12.07 -9.53 -13.46
CA ARG A 189 11.41 -8.53 -14.32
C ARG A 189 11.66 -7.12 -13.81
N ASN A 190 11.98 -6.21 -14.72
CA ASN A 190 12.14 -4.79 -14.40
C ASN A 190 10.77 -4.11 -14.22
N ASN A 191 10.77 -2.96 -13.56
CA ASN A 191 9.63 -2.09 -13.24
C ASN A 191 8.55 -2.80 -12.42
N LYS A 192 8.96 -3.75 -11.58
CA LYS A 192 8.09 -4.35 -10.57
C LYS A 192 8.15 -3.52 -9.30
N ALA A 193 7.01 -3.49 -8.59
CA ALA A 193 6.94 -2.82 -7.30
C ALA A 193 7.86 -3.55 -6.31
N PRO A 194 8.69 -2.81 -5.54
CA PRO A 194 9.49 -3.42 -4.49
C PRO A 194 8.59 -3.97 -3.38
N GLY A 195 9.12 -4.91 -2.60
CA GLY A 195 8.48 -5.38 -1.38
C GLY A 195 8.57 -4.34 -0.25
N PRO A 196 8.22 -4.74 0.99
CA PRO A 196 8.41 -3.91 2.18
C PRO A 196 9.89 -3.60 2.46
N ASP A 197 10.81 -4.33 1.82
CA ASP A 197 12.24 -4.08 1.84
C ASP A 197 12.67 -2.87 1.00
N PHE A 198 11.79 -2.31 0.17
CA PHE A 198 12.07 -1.24 -0.79
C PHE A 198 13.20 -1.56 -1.79
N LEU A 199 13.48 -2.85 -2.03
CA LEU A 199 14.51 -3.28 -2.96
C LEU A 199 13.92 -3.64 -4.32
N ASN A 200 14.46 -3.00 -5.34
CA ASN A 200 14.05 -3.14 -6.73
C ASN A 200 14.94 -4.15 -7.47
N ALA A 201 14.38 -4.90 -8.42
CA ALA A 201 15.14 -5.85 -9.24
C ALA A 201 16.32 -5.18 -9.98
N GLU A 202 16.16 -3.91 -10.33
CA GLU A 202 17.18 -3.08 -10.99
C GLU A 202 18.44 -2.91 -10.15
N LEU A 203 18.33 -2.88 -8.82
CA LEU A 203 19.48 -2.72 -7.92
C LEU A 203 20.41 -3.93 -7.99
N PHE A 204 19.85 -5.15 -8.06
CA PHE A 204 20.66 -6.37 -8.18
C PHE A 204 21.19 -6.57 -9.60
N LYS A 205 20.44 -6.07 -10.60
CA LYS A 205 20.82 -6.20 -12.01
C LYS A 205 21.93 -5.25 -12.47
N SER A 206 22.26 -4.22 -11.70
CA SER A 206 23.35 -3.30 -12.06
C SER A 206 24.70 -4.02 -12.12
N ASP A 207 24.92 -4.96 -11.20
CA ASP A 207 26.11 -5.82 -11.17
C ASP A 207 25.72 -7.22 -10.65
N PRO A 208 25.25 -8.12 -11.53
CA PRO A 208 24.80 -9.45 -11.12
C PRO A 208 25.90 -10.31 -10.45
N PRO A 209 27.17 -10.31 -10.92
CA PRO A 209 28.26 -11.00 -10.22
C PRO A 209 28.48 -10.53 -8.78
N LEU A 210 28.54 -9.21 -8.55
CA LEU A 210 28.69 -8.65 -7.21
C LEU A 210 27.47 -8.93 -6.34
N ALA A 211 26.27 -8.79 -6.90
CA ALA A 211 25.04 -9.09 -6.20
C ALA A 211 24.96 -10.56 -5.76
N ALA A 212 25.39 -11.48 -6.62
CA ALA A 212 25.46 -12.90 -6.26
C ALA A 212 26.50 -13.18 -5.17
N GLU A 213 27.62 -12.47 -5.16
CA GLU A 213 28.62 -12.58 -4.08
C GLU A 213 28.09 -12.13 -2.72
N ILE A 214 27.33 -11.03 -2.71
CA ILE A 214 26.69 -10.49 -1.50
C ILE A 214 25.57 -11.42 -1.01
N LEU A 215 24.79 -12.01 -1.92
CA LEU A 215 23.63 -12.84 -1.58
C LEU A 215 23.99 -14.30 -1.23
N LEU A 216 25.12 -14.82 -1.73
CA LEU A 216 25.49 -16.23 -1.58
C LEU A 216 25.60 -16.68 -0.10
N PRO A 217 26.25 -15.93 0.82
CA PRO A 217 26.31 -16.33 2.22
C PRO A 217 24.93 -16.41 2.88
N LEU A 218 24.06 -15.45 2.58
CA LEU A 218 22.68 -15.41 3.08
C LEU A 218 21.88 -16.63 2.59
N LEU A 219 21.86 -16.88 1.29
CA LEU A 219 21.09 -17.97 0.69
C LEU A 219 21.61 -19.34 1.12
N THR A 220 22.93 -19.49 1.23
CA THR A 220 23.55 -20.74 1.71
C THR A 220 23.24 -20.99 3.19
N THR A 221 23.29 -19.94 4.02
CA THR A 221 22.94 -20.03 5.44
C THR A 221 21.47 -20.39 5.62
N ALA A 222 20.58 -19.74 4.87
CA ALA A 222 19.15 -20.03 4.90
C ALA A 222 18.85 -21.47 4.47
N TRP A 223 19.52 -21.95 3.41
CA TRP A 223 19.41 -23.34 2.94
C TRP A 223 19.86 -24.36 3.99
N ASN A 224 21.05 -24.17 4.55
CA ASN A 224 21.65 -25.13 5.49
C ASN A 224 20.94 -25.18 6.84
N LYS A 225 20.52 -24.02 7.36
CA LYS A 225 19.80 -23.94 8.64
C LYS A 225 18.30 -24.20 8.50
N LYS A 226 17.76 -24.17 7.27
CA LYS A 226 16.32 -24.20 7.00
C LYS A 226 15.55 -23.08 7.69
N GLU A 227 16.21 -21.92 7.82
CA GLU A 227 15.68 -20.71 8.45
C GLU A 227 15.71 -19.58 7.42
N ILE A 228 14.64 -18.80 7.31
CA ILE A 228 14.58 -17.62 6.45
C ILE A 228 14.51 -16.34 7.30
N PRO A 229 14.93 -15.19 6.76
CA PRO A 229 14.77 -13.92 7.46
C PRO A 229 13.31 -13.66 7.86
N GLU A 230 13.08 -13.07 9.02
CA GLU A 230 11.74 -12.74 9.52
C GLU A 230 11.00 -11.80 8.56
N ASP A 231 11.70 -10.82 7.97
CA ASP A 231 11.19 -9.93 6.92
C ASP A 231 10.55 -10.69 5.74
N TRP A 232 11.02 -11.91 5.42
CA TRP A 232 10.48 -12.70 4.31
C TRP A 232 9.16 -13.39 4.66
N ASN A 233 8.83 -13.48 5.95
CA ASN A 233 7.54 -13.94 6.45
C ASN A 233 6.50 -12.81 6.50
N GLU A 234 6.92 -11.55 6.37
CA GLU A 234 6.02 -10.41 6.36
C GLU A 234 5.53 -10.11 4.95
N GLY A 235 4.20 -9.94 4.80
CA GLY A 235 3.56 -9.60 3.54
C GLY A 235 2.68 -8.37 3.70
N VAL A 236 2.74 -7.45 2.75
CA VAL A 236 1.83 -6.30 2.73
C VAL A 236 0.69 -6.55 1.75
N ILE A 237 -0.54 -6.42 2.25
CA ILE A 237 -1.75 -6.61 1.45
C ILE A 237 -2.11 -5.29 0.76
N ILE A 238 -1.97 -5.26 -0.57
CA ILE A 238 -2.40 -4.13 -1.40
C ILE A 238 -3.69 -4.49 -2.12
N LYS A 239 -4.74 -3.71 -1.85
CA LYS A 239 -6.07 -3.83 -2.47
C LYS A 239 -6.03 -3.40 -3.93
N ILE A 240 -6.41 -4.29 -4.86
CA ILE A 240 -6.52 -3.96 -6.30
C ILE A 240 -7.97 -4.14 -6.77
N PRO A 241 -8.68 -3.07 -7.16
CA PRO A 241 -10.05 -3.18 -7.62
C PRO A 241 -10.11 -4.01 -8.91
N LYS A 242 -10.86 -5.12 -8.90
CA LYS A 242 -11.22 -5.82 -10.14
C LYS A 242 -12.26 -4.99 -10.89
N LYS A 243 -12.52 -5.35 -12.15
CA LYS A 243 -13.38 -4.55 -13.06
C LYS A 243 -14.86 -4.55 -12.65
N GLU A 244 -15.28 -5.47 -11.79
CA GLU A 244 -16.66 -5.71 -11.37
C GLU A 244 -16.98 -5.00 -10.04
N ASP A 245 -18.20 -5.18 -9.52
CA ASP A 245 -18.78 -4.47 -8.38
C ASP A 245 -17.80 -4.30 -7.21
N LEU A 246 -17.37 -3.06 -6.98
CA LEU A 246 -16.36 -2.69 -5.97
C LEU A 246 -16.93 -2.64 -4.55
N ASP A 247 -18.21 -2.95 -4.40
CA ASP A 247 -18.94 -2.83 -3.15
C ASP A 247 -18.62 -3.96 -2.17
N PHE A 248 -18.11 -5.10 -2.65
CA PHE A 248 -17.81 -6.28 -1.81
C PHE A 248 -16.31 -6.52 -1.70
N ALA A 249 -15.87 -6.92 -0.49
CA ALA A 249 -14.48 -7.25 -0.22
C ALA A 249 -13.94 -8.36 -1.16
N ASP A 250 -14.80 -9.30 -1.52
CA ASP A 250 -14.50 -10.48 -2.33
C ASP A 250 -14.15 -10.14 -3.80
N ASN A 251 -14.50 -8.93 -4.24
CA ASN A 251 -14.29 -8.45 -5.61
C ASN A 251 -12.97 -7.70 -5.80
N LEU A 252 -12.07 -7.72 -4.81
CA LEU A 252 -10.74 -7.12 -4.89
C LEU A 252 -9.67 -8.21 -5.10
N ALA A 253 -8.72 -7.95 -6.00
CA ALA A 253 -7.57 -8.82 -6.24
C ALA A 253 -6.44 -8.48 -5.26
N LEU A 254 -5.69 -9.51 -4.86
CA LEU A 254 -4.52 -9.43 -4.01
C LEU A 254 -3.23 -9.38 -4.84
N LEU A 255 -2.35 -8.42 -4.53
CA LEU A 255 -0.90 -8.64 -4.64
C LEU A 255 -0.37 -8.94 -3.25
N LEU A 256 0.05 -10.19 -3.02
CA LEU A 256 0.98 -10.51 -1.93
C LEU A 256 2.39 -10.51 -2.52
N HIS A 257 3.32 -9.88 -1.81
CA HIS A 257 4.73 -9.83 -2.18
C HIS A 257 5.57 -10.79 -1.32
N THR A 258 5.27 -12.09 -1.33
CA THR A 258 6.16 -13.13 -0.75
C THR A 258 6.17 -14.41 -1.60
N HIS A 259 7.33 -15.11 -1.59
CA HIS A 259 7.62 -16.32 -2.36
C HIS A 259 6.81 -17.55 -1.92
N THR A 260 6.43 -17.62 -0.64
CA THR A 260 5.67 -18.74 -0.04
C THR A 260 4.30 -18.93 -0.69
N HIS A 261 3.61 -17.83 -1.03
CA HIS A 261 2.30 -17.90 -1.68
C HIS A 261 2.36 -18.07 -3.21
N ILE A 262 3.51 -17.83 -3.85
CA ILE A 262 3.70 -18.17 -5.27
C ILE A 262 3.66 -19.69 -5.42
N GLN A 263 4.27 -20.44 -4.51
CA GLN A 263 4.26 -21.90 -4.53
C GLN A 263 2.86 -22.48 -4.26
N GLU A 264 2.13 -21.95 -3.27
CA GLU A 264 0.74 -22.36 -3.01
C GLU A 264 -0.19 -22.04 -4.17
N LYS A 265 -0.10 -20.82 -4.77
CA LYS A 265 -0.89 -20.49 -5.97
C LYS A 265 -0.51 -21.32 -7.19
N THR A 266 0.76 -21.68 -7.38
CA THR A 266 1.13 -22.59 -8.48
C THR A 266 0.59 -24.00 -8.24
N ASN A 267 0.53 -24.45 -6.99
CA ASN A 267 -0.05 -25.74 -6.64
C ASN A 267 -1.57 -25.73 -6.82
N GLU A 268 -2.27 -24.67 -6.42
CA GLU A 268 -3.71 -24.47 -6.67
C GLU A 268 -4.06 -24.31 -8.15
N LEU A 269 -3.21 -23.63 -8.94
CA LEU A 269 -3.44 -23.51 -10.39
C LEU A 269 -3.25 -24.84 -11.11
N ASN A 270 -2.31 -25.68 -10.66
CA ASN A 270 -2.11 -27.02 -11.20
C ASN A 270 -3.22 -27.99 -10.84
N THR A 271 -3.80 -27.92 -9.63
CA THR A 271 -4.98 -28.70 -9.26
C THR A 271 -6.23 -28.25 -10.01
N ASN A 272 -6.42 -26.94 -10.18
CA ASN A 272 -7.54 -26.38 -10.95
C ASN A 272 -7.40 -26.60 -12.47
N ALA A 273 -6.19 -26.64 -13.02
CA ALA A 273 -5.95 -26.95 -14.44
C ALA A 273 -6.29 -28.42 -14.76
N LYS A 274 -6.07 -29.34 -13.82
CA LYS A 274 -6.51 -30.74 -13.93
C LYS A 274 -8.04 -30.87 -13.86
N GLN A 275 -8.72 -30.01 -13.11
CA GLN A 275 -10.18 -29.98 -13.01
C GLN A 275 -10.87 -29.29 -14.21
N LYS A 276 -10.20 -28.38 -14.92
CA LYS A 276 -10.75 -27.57 -16.03
C LYS A 276 -10.70 -28.20 -17.43
N VAL A 277 -10.35 -29.48 -17.57
CA VAL A 277 -10.53 -30.20 -18.84
C VAL A 277 -11.99 -30.63 -19.04
N GLU A 278 -12.84 -30.50 -18.02
CA GLU A 278 -14.27 -30.79 -18.13
C GLU A 278 -15.12 -29.56 -17.77
N VAL A 279 -16.14 -29.30 -18.59
CA VAL A 279 -17.21 -28.28 -18.45
C VAL A 279 -16.99 -26.93 -19.16
N ASP A 280 -17.32 -27.00 -20.44
CA ASP A 280 -18.40 -26.28 -21.15
C ASP A 280 -18.24 -24.82 -21.64
N ARG A 281 -18.51 -24.71 -22.94
CA ARG A 281 -18.47 -23.56 -23.84
C ARG A 281 -19.87 -22.98 -23.98
N SER A 282 -20.33 -22.16 -23.04
CA SER A 282 -21.43 -21.23 -23.35
C SER A 282 -21.52 -20.10 -22.34
N ARG A 283 -21.03 -18.91 -22.73
CA ARG A 283 -21.61 -17.57 -22.48
C ARG A 283 -20.56 -16.45 -22.66
N THR A 284 -20.67 -15.74 -23.78
CA THR A 284 -20.49 -14.28 -23.89
C THR A 284 -21.89 -13.71 -24.21
N PRO A 285 -22.21 -12.40 -24.11
CA PRO A 285 -21.40 -11.18 -23.85
C PRO A 285 -22.02 -10.36 -22.65
N GLN A 286 -21.71 -9.12 -22.26
CA GLN A 286 -21.45 -7.87 -22.97
C GLN A 286 -21.23 -6.75 -21.91
N GLY A 287 -20.35 -5.77 -22.16
CA GLY A 287 -20.28 -4.42 -21.55
C GLY A 287 -20.21 -4.31 -20.01
N THR A 288 -19.28 -3.58 -19.37
CA THR A 288 -18.95 -2.17 -19.61
C THR A 288 -17.75 -1.75 -18.74
N ARG A 289 -17.13 -0.62 -19.10
CA ARG A 289 -16.21 0.26 -18.33
C ARG A 289 -16.42 0.26 -16.80
N CYS A 290 -15.44 0.47 -15.92
CA CYS A 290 -14.11 1.07 -15.99
C CYS A 290 -13.36 0.77 -14.68
N HIS A 291 -12.04 0.60 -14.76
CA HIS A 291 -11.10 0.67 -13.62
C HIS A 291 -10.68 2.16 -13.37
N PRO A 292 -9.68 2.53 -12.52
CA PRO A 292 -8.81 1.74 -11.62
C PRO A 292 -8.31 2.43 -10.31
N SER A 293 -7.61 1.62 -9.48
CA SER A 293 -6.34 1.94 -8.76
C SER A 293 -6.33 2.94 -7.60
N SER A 294 -5.44 2.89 -6.59
CA SER A 294 -4.51 1.90 -6.02
C SER A 294 -3.93 2.53 -4.75
N SER A 295 -3.56 1.71 -3.78
CA SER A 295 -3.41 2.04 -2.36
C SER A 295 -1.98 2.36 -1.91
N ARG A 296 -1.85 2.87 -0.67
CA ARG A 296 -0.62 2.82 0.14
C ARG A 296 -0.68 1.65 1.14
N PRO A 297 0.47 1.14 1.62
CA PRO A 297 0.56 -0.03 2.47
C PRO A 297 0.31 0.28 3.96
N MET A 298 -0.22 -0.68 4.71
CA MET A 298 -0.31 -0.66 6.19
C MET A 298 0.41 -1.90 6.74
N GLU A 299 1.23 -1.71 7.77
CA GLU A 299 1.91 -2.77 8.51
C GLU A 299 1.00 -3.33 9.61
N ALA A 300 0.83 -4.65 9.66
CA ALA A 300 0.12 -5.34 10.73
C ALA A 300 1.10 -6.32 11.41
N ARG A 301 1.40 -6.08 12.69
CA ARG A 301 2.18 -7.00 13.52
C ARG A 301 1.26 -8.07 14.09
N GLY A 302 1.55 -9.34 13.80
CA GLY A 302 0.87 -10.48 14.39
C GLY A 302 1.37 -10.74 15.81
N THR A 303 0.50 -10.59 16.81
CA THR A 303 0.73 -11.11 18.16
C THR A 303 0.39 -12.60 18.19
N GLN A 304 1.40 -13.44 18.48
CA GLN A 304 1.19 -14.84 18.84
C GLN A 304 0.76 -14.92 20.31
N GLU A 305 -0.45 -15.43 20.57
CA GLU A 305 -0.90 -15.79 21.91
C GLU A 305 -0.17 -17.05 22.39
N THR A 306 0.56 -16.92 23.51
CA THR A 306 1.13 -18.05 24.22
C THR A 306 0.06 -18.73 25.08
N ARG A 307 -0.08 -20.03 24.84
CA ARG A 307 -0.88 -20.98 25.60
C ARG A 307 -0.34 -21.08 27.03
N ALA A 308 -1.16 -20.77 28.04
CA ALA A 308 -0.89 -21.10 29.43
C ALA A 308 -2.06 -21.87 30.04
N THR A 309 -1.69 -22.93 30.74
CA THR A 309 -2.46 -24.05 31.28
C THR A 309 -3.44 -23.67 32.38
N GLU A 310 -4.58 -24.37 32.38
CA GLU A 310 -5.50 -24.51 33.52
C GLU A 310 -4.78 -24.94 34.80
N ASN A 311 -5.12 -24.31 35.92
CA ASN A 311 -5.20 -24.96 37.21
C ASN A 311 -6.29 -24.33 38.07
N HIS A 312 -7.07 -25.22 38.67
CA HIS A 312 -8.27 -25.03 39.47
C HIS A 312 -7.90 -24.69 40.93
N LEU A 313 -8.63 -23.77 41.60
CA LEU A 313 -9.19 -23.98 42.95
C LEU A 313 -10.08 -22.81 43.44
N GLU A 314 -11.31 -23.20 43.81
CA GLU A 314 -12.29 -22.73 44.81
C GLU A 314 -12.15 -21.42 45.65
N LYS A 315 -13.31 -20.76 45.72
CA LYS A 315 -14.11 -20.31 46.90
C LYS A 315 -14.04 -18.87 47.45
N ASP A 316 -15.26 -18.31 47.41
CA ASP A 316 -16.02 -17.63 48.48
C ASP A 316 -15.85 -16.14 48.83
N SER A 317 -17.01 -15.47 48.66
CA SER A 317 -17.71 -14.62 49.64
C SER A 317 -17.52 -13.08 49.61
N GLY A 318 -18.65 -12.41 49.35
CA GLY A 318 -19.23 -11.40 50.25
C GLY A 318 -18.82 -9.94 50.07
N GLY A 319 -19.82 -9.06 49.89
CA GLY A 319 -19.64 -7.64 50.23
C GLY A 319 -20.58 -6.65 49.56
N ARG A 320 -21.65 -6.27 50.25
CA ARG A 320 -22.58 -5.18 49.92
C ARG A 320 -21.90 -3.80 50.03
N GLY A 321 -22.38 -2.81 49.28
CA GLY A 321 -22.07 -1.40 49.53
C GLY A 321 -22.84 -0.43 48.64
N SER A 322 -23.97 0.05 49.13
CA SER A 322 -24.80 1.13 48.57
C SER A 322 -24.20 2.51 48.89
N SER A 323 -24.32 3.50 47.99
CA SER A 323 -24.80 4.86 48.33
C SER A 323 -24.91 5.80 47.11
N HIS A 324 -26.16 6.22 46.88
CA HIS A 324 -26.66 7.58 46.58
C HIS A 324 -25.86 8.60 45.75
N GLY A 325 -26.57 9.19 44.78
CA GLY A 325 -26.22 10.48 44.17
C GLY A 325 -27.13 10.93 43.02
N THR A 326 -28.43 11.10 43.28
CA THR A 326 -29.43 11.78 42.43
C THR A 326 -29.07 13.24 42.18
N VAL A 327 -29.21 13.75 40.95
CA VAL A 327 -30.00 14.97 40.56
C VAL A 327 -30.22 14.96 39.03
N MET A 328 -31.47 14.67 38.64
CA MET A 328 -32.17 15.13 37.42
C MET A 328 -32.64 16.58 37.72
N GLU A 329 -32.65 17.56 36.81
CA GLU A 329 -33.65 17.85 35.76
C GLU A 329 -33.24 19.23 35.16
N HIS A 330 -33.22 19.43 33.83
CA HIS A 330 -34.25 20.12 33.01
C HIS A 330 -34.44 21.62 33.30
N LEU A 331 -34.78 22.53 32.38
CA LEU A 331 -34.79 22.70 30.92
C LEU A 331 -35.33 24.16 30.73
N GLU A 332 -35.00 24.85 29.62
CA GLU A 332 -35.85 25.86 28.94
C GLU A 332 -36.24 27.18 29.68
N ASP A 333 -36.49 28.35 29.09
CA ASP A 333 -36.37 28.92 27.74
C ASP A 333 -36.60 30.46 27.83
N ALA A 334 -36.20 31.18 26.78
CA ALA A 334 -36.76 32.44 26.21
C ALA A 334 -37.06 33.72 27.03
N GLY A 335 -36.54 34.85 26.52
CA GLY A 335 -37.41 35.88 25.92
C GLY A 335 -37.45 37.32 26.48
N SER A 336 -36.93 38.25 25.66
CA SER A 336 -37.52 39.56 25.30
C SER A 336 -37.42 40.80 26.23
N GLY A 337 -36.73 41.83 25.71
CA GLY A 337 -37.14 43.25 25.64
C GLY A 337 -37.27 44.08 26.93
N PRO A 338 -36.81 45.34 26.91
CA PRO A 338 -37.56 46.40 26.21
C PRO A 338 -36.79 47.12 25.10
#